data_AF-A0A524H0L8-F1
#
_entry.id   AF-A0A524H0L8-F1
#
_cell.length_a   1.000
_cell.length_b   1.000
_cell.length_c   1.000
_cell.angle_alpha   90.00
_cell.angle_beta   90.00
_cell.angle_gamma   90.00
#
_symmetry.space_group_name_H-M   'P 1'
#
loop_
_entity.id
_entity.type
_entity.pdbx_description
1 polymer ?
#
loop_
_entity_poly.entity_id
_entity_poly.type
_entity_poly.pdbx_seq_one_letter_code
_entity_poly.pdbx_strand_id
1 'polypeptide(L)'
;MNIFKFFLSLTVTLAMLLLMDPRSFYGLAFHEWAGLIIGLAFILHKILNWTWIKKVTVGFFRKCTGRARLNYIIDVLLLAGILLMILSGIAVARTIDFSWLNLGGTRMFWRVMHTSSSYITLALFGIHLGLHWNWVLQRFHIKKAKNGKKN
;
A
#
# COMPACT_ATOMS: atom_id res chain seq x y z
N MET A 1 -14.39 11.20 -2.63
CA MET A 1 -14.18 9.76 -2.37
C MET A 1 -15.22 9.32 -1.35
N ASN A 2 -15.98 8.24 -1.61
CA ASN A 2 -17.02 7.76 -0.70
C ASN A 2 -16.39 7.35 0.64
N ILE A 3 -17.10 7.54 1.77
CA ILE A 3 -16.58 7.28 3.12
C ILE A 3 -16.06 5.85 3.27
N PHE A 4 -16.72 4.90 2.60
CA PHE A 4 -16.31 3.51 2.50
C PHE A 4 -14.88 3.33 1.96
N LYS A 5 -14.51 4.05 0.89
CA LYS A 5 -13.18 3.95 0.29
C LYS A 5 -12.10 4.51 1.22
N PHE A 6 -12.45 5.54 2.00
CA PHE A 6 -11.54 6.11 2.99
C PHE A 6 -11.26 5.13 4.15
N PHE A 7 -12.31 4.55 4.74
CA PHE A 7 -12.14 3.54 5.78
C PHE A 7 -11.36 2.33 5.28
N LEU A 8 -11.64 1.86 4.06
CA LEU A 8 -10.91 0.76 3.46
C LEU A 8 -9.41 1.07 3.30
N SER A 9 -9.06 2.28 2.84
CA SER A 9 -7.66 2.72 2.78
C SER A 9 -7.02 2.79 4.16
N LEU A 10 -7.74 3.30 5.16
CA LEU A 10 -7.26 3.37 6.54
C LEU A 10 -7.01 1.98 7.14
N THR A 11 -7.93 1.03 6.94
CA THR A 11 -7.80 -0.35 7.40
C THR A 11 -6.59 -1.03 6.76
N VAL A 12 -6.43 -0.93 5.43
CA VAL A 12 -5.26 -1.51 4.74
C VAL A 12 -3.95 -0.92 5.26
N THR A 13 -3.93 0.38 5.55
CA THR A 13 -2.75 1.07 6.10
C THR A 13 -2.38 0.56 7.49
N LEU A 14 -3.35 0.52 8.40
CA LEU A 14 -3.13 0.04 9.77
C LEU A 14 -2.70 -1.42 9.75
N ALA A 15 -3.33 -2.23 8.90
CA ALA A 15 -2.98 -3.63 8.78
C ALA A 15 -1.56 -3.84 8.24
N MET A 16 -1.11 -3.03 7.28
CA MET A 16 0.27 -3.06 6.79
C MET A 16 1.28 -2.68 7.88
N LEU A 17 0.97 -1.68 8.72
CA LEU A 17 1.83 -1.29 9.83
C LEU A 17 1.92 -2.39 10.89
N LEU A 18 0.78 -3.02 11.22
CA LEU A 18 0.71 -4.14 12.17
C LEU A 18 1.49 -5.36 11.68
N LEU A 19 1.53 -5.59 10.37
CA LEU A 19 2.20 -6.73 9.76
C LEU A 19 3.71 -6.56 9.57
N MET A 20 4.30 -5.41 9.89
CA MET A 20 5.76 -5.23 9.74
C MET A 20 6.60 -6.12 10.65
N ASP A 21 6.03 -6.58 11.77
CA ASP A 21 6.66 -7.58 12.61
C ASP A 21 6.00 -8.95 12.40
N PRO A 22 6.66 -9.90 11.71
CA PRO A 22 6.12 -11.23 11.44
C PRO A 22 6.04 -12.12 12.69
N ARG A 23 6.62 -11.71 13.81
CA ARG A 23 6.53 -12.42 15.11
C ARG A 23 5.52 -11.80 16.06
N SER A 24 4.88 -10.71 15.67
CA SER A 24 3.92 -10.00 16.49
C SER A 24 2.62 -10.80 16.71
N PHE A 25 1.92 -10.49 17.79
CA PHE A 25 0.64 -11.04 18.25
C PHE A 25 0.57 -12.56 18.39
N TYR A 26 0.42 -13.28 17.28
CA TYR A 26 0.11 -14.72 17.21
C TYR A 26 1.15 -15.50 16.38
N GLY A 27 2.27 -14.86 16.02
CA GLY A 27 3.38 -15.48 15.32
C GLY A 27 3.20 -15.60 13.80
N LEU A 28 4.06 -16.42 13.19
CA LEU A 28 4.24 -16.43 11.74
C LEU A 28 2.98 -16.83 10.96
N ALA A 29 2.24 -17.82 11.45
CA ALA A 29 1.01 -18.28 10.80
C ALA A 29 -0.01 -17.14 10.66
N PHE A 30 -0.17 -16.34 11.71
CA PHE A 30 -1.07 -15.19 11.67
C PHE A 30 -0.62 -14.15 10.67
N HIS A 31 0.67 -13.83 10.62
CA HIS A 31 1.22 -12.89 9.64
C HIS A 31 0.93 -13.34 8.19
N GLU A 32 1.12 -14.63 7.89
CA GLU A 32 0.88 -15.19 6.56
C GLU A 32 -0.61 -15.13 6.18
N TRP A 33 -1.51 -15.59 7.06
CA TRP A 33 -2.96 -15.57 6.82
C TRP A 33 -3.52 -14.14 6.74
N ALA A 34 -3.16 -13.27 7.67
CA ALA A 34 -3.60 -11.88 7.66
C ALA A 34 -3.09 -11.15 6.40
N GLY A 35 -1.80 -11.32 6.08
CA GLY A 35 -1.19 -10.76 4.87
C GLY A 35 -1.91 -11.21 3.59
N LEU A 36 -2.28 -12.49 3.51
CA LEU A 36 -3.03 -13.04 2.37
C LEU A 36 -4.44 -12.44 2.27
N ILE A 37 -5.19 -12.38 3.37
CA ILE A 37 -6.54 -11.79 3.41
C ILE A 37 -6.50 -10.31 2.98
N ILE A 38 -5.54 -9.55 3.48
CA ILE A 38 -5.38 -8.12 3.14
C ILE A 38 -4.94 -7.97 1.68
N GLY A 39 -4.05 -8.84 1.20
CA GLY A 39 -3.63 -8.88 -0.20
C GLY A 39 -4.82 -9.10 -1.14
N LEU A 40 -5.68 -10.07 -0.82
CA LEU A 40 -6.92 -10.32 -1.57
C LEU A 40 -7.88 -9.14 -1.50
N ALA A 41 -8.09 -8.55 -0.32
CA ALA A 41 -8.94 -7.38 -0.15
C ALA A 41 -8.43 -6.18 -0.95
N PHE A 42 -7.10 -5.99 -1.04
CA PHE A 42 -6.49 -4.94 -1.84
C PHE A 42 -6.68 -5.18 -3.35
N ILE A 43 -6.49 -6.42 -3.81
CA ILE A 43 -6.75 -6.79 -5.21
C ILE A 43 -8.23 -6.51 -5.55
N LEU A 44 -9.16 -6.96 -4.71
CA LEU A 44 -10.58 -6.70 -4.87
C LEU A 44 -10.88 -5.20 -4.90
N HIS A 45 -10.29 -4.44 -3.98
CA HIS A 45 -10.40 -2.98 -3.97
C HIS A 45 -9.94 -2.37 -5.29
N LYS A 46 -8.82 -2.83 -5.86
CA LYS A 46 -8.30 -2.35 -7.15
C LYS A 46 -9.20 -2.73 -8.32
N ILE A 47 -9.74 -3.95 -8.35
CA ILE A 47 -10.70 -4.39 -9.38
C ILE A 47 -11.97 -3.53 -9.32
N LEU A 48 -12.55 -3.35 -8.12
CA LEU A 48 -13.73 -2.49 -7.93
C LEU A 48 -13.46 -1.02 -8.27
N ASN A 49 -12.20 -0.59 -8.25
CA ASN A 49 -11.78 0.75 -8.64
C ASN A 49 -11.01 0.77 -9.97
N TRP A 50 -11.28 -0.18 -10.88
CA TRP A 50 -10.60 -0.26 -12.17
C TRP A 50 -10.73 1.02 -13.01
N THR A 51 -11.84 1.73 -12.88
CA THR A 51 -12.04 3.04 -13.54
C THR A 51 -11.05 4.10 -13.06
N TRP A 52 -10.63 4.06 -11.79
CA TRP A 52 -9.56 4.92 -11.28
C TRP A 52 -8.23 4.53 -11.90
N ILE A 53 -7.89 3.23 -11.99
CA ILE A 53 -6.65 2.76 -12.63
C ILE A 53 -6.57 3.26 -14.07
N LYS A 54 -7.63 3.06 -14.86
CA LYS A 54 -7.70 3.57 -16.25
C LYS A 54 -7.50 5.09 -16.32
N LYS A 55 -8.18 5.85 -15.45
CA LYS A 55 -8.04 7.32 -15.41
C LYS A 55 -6.64 7.77 -15.02
N VAL A 56 -6.03 7.09 -14.06
CA VAL A 56 -4.65 7.28 -13.60
C VAL A 56 -3.73 7.06 -14.79
N THR A 57 -3.78 5.88 -15.43
CA THR A 57 -2.91 5.53 -16.57
C THR A 57 -3.04 6.50 -17.75
N VAL A 58 -4.27 6.89 -18.11
CA VAL A 58 -4.52 7.85 -19.20
C VAL A 58 -4.09 9.27 -18.81
N GLY A 59 -4.21 9.64 -17.54
CA GLY A 59 -3.79 10.95 -17.02
C GLY A 59 -2.30 11.22 -17.17
N PHE A 60 -1.46 10.19 -17.13
CA PHE A 60 0.00 10.32 -17.36
C PHE A 60 0.35 10.83 -18.77
N PHE A 61 -0.48 10.52 -19.76
CA PHE A 61 -0.28 10.93 -21.15
C PHE A 61 -0.93 12.29 -21.48
N ARG A 62 -1.65 12.91 -20.54
CA ARG A 62 -2.23 14.25 -20.71
C ARG A 62 -1.32 15.34 -20.13
N LYS A 63 -1.48 16.58 -20.62
CA LYS A 63 -0.82 17.77 -20.04
C LYS A 63 -1.31 17.99 -18.60
N CYS A 64 -0.60 17.42 -17.64
CA CYS A 64 -0.87 17.55 -16.21
C CYS A 64 0.23 18.37 -15.53
N THR A 65 -0.14 19.09 -14.46
CA THR A 65 0.82 19.85 -13.64
C THR A 65 1.85 18.90 -13.01
N GLY A 66 3.05 19.41 -12.70
CA GLY A 66 4.13 18.58 -12.11
C GLY A 66 3.69 17.81 -10.85
N ARG A 67 2.86 18.42 -10.01
CA ARG A 67 2.28 17.78 -8.83
C ARG A 67 1.36 16.59 -9.15
N ALA A 68 0.52 16.72 -10.18
CA ALA A 68 -0.35 15.62 -10.61
C ALA A 68 0.47 14.45 -11.17
N ARG A 69 1.59 14.73 -11.86
CA ARG A 69 2.51 13.71 -12.36
C ARG A 69 3.25 12.98 -11.24
N LEU A 70 3.71 13.71 -10.21
CA LEU A 70 4.34 13.09 -9.03
C LEU A 70 3.37 12.20 -8.26
N ASN A 71 2.14 12.67 -8.01
CA ASN A 71 1.11 11.85 -7.36
C ASN A 71 0.85 10.56 -8.16
N TYR A 72 0.74 10.66 -9.49
CA TYR A 72 0.59 9.50 -10.35
C TYR A 72 1.74 8.50 -10.22
N ILE A 73 3.00 8.97 -10.26
CA ILE A 73 4.18 8.10 -10.14
C ILE A 73 4.15 7.37 -8.79
N ILE A 74 3.87 8.09 -7.70
CA ILE A 74 3.79 7.51 -6.37
C ILE A 74 2.68 6.45 -6.30
N ASP A 75 1.50 6.72 -6.87
CA ASP A 75 0.39 5.78 -6.90
C ASP A 75 0.71 4.49 -7.67
N VAL A 76 1.44 4.60 -8.78
CA VAL A 76 1.91 3.45 -9.56
C VAL A 76 2.97 2.66 -8.79
N LEU A 77 3.94 3.34 -8.18
CA LEU A 77 4.98 2.68 -7.37
C LEU A 77 4.38 1.98 -6.15
N LEU A 78 3.37 2.57 -5.50
CA LEU A 78 2.63 1.93 -4.42
C LEU A 78 1.90 0.67 -4.88
N LEU A 79 1.25 0.73 -6.05
CA LEU A 79 0.60 -0.44 -6.63
C LEU A 79 1.61 -1.56 -6.92
N ALA A 80 2.72 -1.23 -7.56
CA ALA A 80 3.79 -2.19 -7.86
C ALA A 80 4.39 -2.78 -6.57
N GLY A 81 4.65 -1.95 -5.57
CA GLY A 81 5.19 -2.37 -4.27
C GLY A 81 4.28 -3.36 -3.54
N ILE A 82 2.98 -3.09 -3.47
CA ILE A 82 2.00 -3.99 -2.83
C ILE A 82 1.88 -5.30 -3.60
N LEU A 83 1.81 -5.26 -4.94
CA LEU A 83 1.79 -6.50 -5.75
C LEU A 83 3.04 -7.34 -5.52
N LEU A 84 4.21 -6.70 -5.47
CA LEU A 84 5.47 -7.38 -5.23
C LEU A 84 5.51 -8.01 -3.84
N MET A 85 5.04 -7.30 -2.80
CA MET A 85 4.92 -7.84 -1.44
C MET A 85 4.02 -9.07 -1.39
N ILE A 86 2.86 -9.06 -2.07
CA ILE A 86 1.94 -10.20 -2.09
C ILE A 86 2.61 -11.40 -2.77
N LEU A 87 3.18 -11.21 -3.96
CA LEU A 87 3.84 -12.28 -4.71
C LEU A 87 5.03 -12.87 -3.95
N SER A 88 5.89 -12.03 -3.41
CA SER A 88 7.06 -12.47 -2.64
C SER A 88 6.68 -13.05 -1.28
N GLY A 89 5.55 -12.63 -0.69
CA GLY A 89 5.02 -13.20 0.55
C GLY A 89 4.52 -14.63 0.34
N ILE A 90 3.77 -14.86 -0.74
CA ILE A 90 3.34 -16.20 -1.18
C ILE A 90 4.57 -17.09 -1.42
N ALA A 91 5.62 -16.57 -2.06
CA ALA A 91 6.85 -17.31 -2.34
C ALA A 91 7.67 -17.71 -1.10
N VAL A 92 7.52 -17.00 0.03
CA VAL A 92 8.31 -17.23 1.25
C VAL A 92 7.50 -17.97 2.33
N ALA A 93 6.19 -18.12 2.14
CA ALA A 93 5.26 -18.74 3.08
C ALA A 93 5.78 -20.08 3.63
N ARG A 94 5.53 -20.32 4.91
CA ARG A 94 5.90 -21.54 5.64
C ARG A 94 4.70 -22.37 6.05
N THR A 95 3.60 -21.70 6.37
CA THR A 95 2.43 -22.32 6.99
C THR A 95 1.37 -22.65 5.95
N ILE A 96 1.35 -21.92 4.83
CA ILE A 96 0.48 -22.17 3.68
C ILE A 96 1.31 -22.77 2.55
N ASP A 97 0.88 -23.92 2.01
CA ASP A 97 1.57 -24.57 0.90
C ASP A 97 1.19 -23.94 -0.44
N PHE A 98 2.19 -23.36 -1.10
CA PHE A 98 2.11 -22.81 -2.45
C PHE A 98 3.05 -23.52 -3.44
N SER A 99 3.42 -24.78 -3.15
CA SER A 99 4.28 -25.60 -4.01
C SER A 99 3.81 -25.67 -5.48
N TRP A 100 2.51 -25.58 -5.71
CA TRP A 100 1.88 -25.55 -7.04
C TRP A 100 2.19 -24.29 -7.87
N LEU A 101 2.60 -23.18 -7.25
CA LEU A 101 2.76 -21.89 -7.93
C LEU A 101 4.13 -21.71 -8.62
N ASN A 102 5.07 -22.65 -8.43
CA ASN A 102 6.44 -22.69 -9.00
C ASN A 102 6.99 -21.33 -9.49
N LEU A 103 7.19 -20.40 -8.55
CA LEU A 103 7.61 -19.03 -8.86
C LEU A 103 9.09 -18.93 -9.28
N GLY A 104 9.83 -20.05 -9.30
CA GLY A 104 11.28 -20.07 -9.53
C GLY A 104 12.07 -19.28 -8.46
N GLY A 105 13.38 -19.17 -8.63
CA GLY A 105 14.25 -18.39 -7.73
C GLY A 105 14.47 -19.03 -6.34
N THR A 106 15.42 -18.48 -5.59
CA THR A 106 15.71 -18.98 -4.24
C THR A 106 14.77 -18.36 -3.21
N ARG A 107 14.48 -19.10 -2.14
CA ARG A 107 13.72 -18.57 -1.01
C ARG A 107 14.33 -17.29 -0.43
N MET A 108 15.66 -17.22 -0.39
CA MET A 108 16.38 -16.05 0.13
C MET A 108 16.12 -14.81 -0.74
N PHE A 109 16.14 -14.97 -2.07
CA PHE A 109 15.80 -13.91 -3.01
C PHE A 109 14.39 -13.36 -2.72
N TRP A 110 13.39 -14.22 -2.63
CA TRP A 110 12.02 -13.79 -2.34
C TRP A 110 11.88 -13.13 -0.98
N ARG A 111 12.62 -13.58 0.03
CA ARG A 111 12.62 -12.96 1.36
C ARG A 111 13.18 -11.54 1.31
N VAL A 112 14.31 -11.34 0.63
CA VAL A 112 14.88 -10.00 0.42
C VAL A 112 13.89 -9.12 -0.32
N MET A 113 13.30 -9.63 -1.40
CA MET A 113 12.29 -8.91 -2.17
C MET A 113 11.07 -8.51 -1.32
N HIS A 114 10.56 -9.42 -0.49
CA HIS A 114 9.44 -9.14 0.41
C HIS A 114 9.79 -8.07 1.44
N THR A 115 10.93 -8.19 2.12
CA THR A 115 11.35 -7.23 3.14
C THR A 115 11.65 -5.86 2.53
N SER A 116 12.40 -5.79 1.42
CA SER A 116 12.73 -4.54 0.75
C SER A 116 11.48 -3.84 0.21
N SER A 117 10.58 -4.56 -0.45
CA SER A 117 9.33 -3.98 -0.94
C SER A 117 8.43 -3.49 0.20
N SER A 118 8.41 -4.20 1.33
CA SER A 118 7.66 -3.80 2.53
C SER A 118 8.11 -2.43 3.05
N TYR A 119 9.42 -2.22 3.23
CA TYR A 119 9.95 -0.92 3.66
C TYR A 119 9.78 0.19 2.62
N ILE A 120 10.05 -0.10 1.35
CA ILE A 120 9.90 0.89 0.26
C ILE A 120 8.45 1.32 0.14
N THR A 121 7.51 0.37 0.16
CA THR A 121 6.07 0.65 0.06
C THR A 121 5.60 1.47 1.26
N LEU A 122 6.10 1.16 2.47
CA LEU A 122 5.77 1.94 3.68
C LEU A 122 6.26 3.39 3.57
N ALA A 123 7.49 3.60 3.08
CA ALA A 123 8.04 4.94 2.87
C ALA A 123 7.25 5.73 1.81
N LEU A 124 6.95 5.10 0.66
CA LEU A 124 6.12 5.69 -0.40
C LEU A 124 4.73 6.05 0.11
N PHE A 125 4.16 5.23 0.99
CA PHE A 125 2.86 5.49 1.59
C PHE A 125 2.90 6.72 2.50
N GLY A 126 3.95 6.88 3.31
CA GLY A 126 4.17 8.08 4.11
C GLY A 126 4.24 9.36 3.27
N ILE A 127 4.95 9.30 2.13
CA ILE A 127 5.01 10.41 1.17
C ILE A 127 3.62 10.69 0.57
N HIS A 128 2.91 9.66 0.13
CA HIS A 128 1.56 9.78 -0.40
C HIS A 128 0.61 10.44 0.61
N LEU A 129 0.63 10.01 1.87
CA LEU A 129 -0.17 10.60 2.95
C LEU A 129 0.19 12.07 3.18
N GLY A 130 1.49 12.40 3.18
CA GLY A 130 1.98 13.78 3.32
C GLY A 130 1.49 14.70 2.19
N LEU A 131 1.51 14.23 0.94
CA LEU A 131 1.01 14.98 -0.22
C LEU A 131 -0.49 15.26 -0.15
N HIS A 132 -1.23 14.39 0.53
CA HIS A 132 -2.67 14.47 0.76
C HIS A 132 -3.07 14.99 2.15
N TRP A 133 -2.12 15.44 2.98
CA TRP A 133 -2.36 15.82 4.38
C TRP A 133 -3.41 16.92 4.56
N ASN A 134 -3.40 17.94 3.69
CA ASN A 134 -4.41 19.02 3.74
C ASN A 134 -5.84 18.48 3.55
N TRP A 135 -6.02 17.45 2.72
CA TRP A 135 -7.32 16.82 2.50
C TRP A 135 -7.76 16.02 3.73
N VAL A 136 -6.82 15.33 4.39
CA VAL A 136 -7.07 14.61 5.65
C VAL A 136 -7.54 15.58 6.73
N LEU A 137 -6.83 16.69 6.95
CA LEU A 137 -7.20 17.71 7.93
C LEU A 137 -8.61 18.27 7.71
N GLN A 138 -8.96 18.57 6.45
CA GLN A 138 -10.30 19.06 6.09
C GLN A 138 -11.38 18.04 6.44
N ARG A 139 -11.12 16.75 6.22
CA ARG A 139 -12.12 15.70 6.41
C ARG A 139 -12.36 15.32 7.87
N PHE A 140 -11.39 15.56 8.74
CA PHE A 140 -11.51 15.45 10.19
C PHE A 140 -11.89 16.76 10.89
N HIS A 141 -12.16 17.84 10.14
CA HIS A 141 -12.38 19.20 10.67
C HIS A 141 -11.26 19.67 11.63
N ILE A 142 -10.04 19.14 11.47
CA ILE A 142 -8.90 19.53 12.29
C ILE A 142 -8.42 20.88 11.77
N LYS A 143 -8.68 21.94 12.53
CA LYS A 143 -8.16 23.28 12.22
C LYS A 143 -6.63 23.18 12.19
N LYS A 144 -6.03 23.58 11.07
CA LYS A 144 -4.57 23.71 10.97
C LYS A 144 -4.14 24.69 12.05
N ALA A 145 -3.29 24.24 12.99
CA ALA A 145 -2.70 25.12 13.98
C ALA A 145 -2.04 26.28 13.23
N LYS A 146 -2.58 27.48 13.42
CA LYS A 146 -2.09 28.70 12.79
C LYS A 146 -0.74 28.97 13.47
N ASN A 147 0.36 28.57 12.84
CA ASN A 147 1.69 28.95 13.33
C ASN A 147 1.73 30.48 13.41
N GLY A 148 1.72 30.97 14.65
CA GLY A 148 1.80 32.39 14.94
C GLY A 148 3.15 32.91 14.50
N LYS A 149 3.22 33.54 13.33
CA LYS A 149 4.15 34.64 13.13
C LYS A 149 3.65 35.77 14.02
N LYS A 150 4.21 35.88 15.22
CA LYS A 150 4.24 37.13 15.95
C LYS A 150 5.38 37.94 15.35
N ASN A 151 5.04 39.14 14.89
CA ASN A 151 5.94 40.15 14.34
C ASN A 151 7.07 40.48 15.32
#